data_AF-A0A0F9DYI7-F1
#
_entry.id   AF-A0A0F9DYI7-F1
#
_cell.length_a   1.000
_cell.length_b   1.000
_cell.length_c   1.000
_cell.angle_alpha   90.00
_cell.angle_beta   90.00
_cell.angle_gamma   90.00
#
_symmetry.space_group_name_H-M   'P 1'
#
loop_
_entity.id
_entity.type
_entity.pdbx_description
1 polymer ?
#
loop_
_entity_poly.entity_id
_entity_poly.type
_entity_poly.pdbx_seq_one_letter_code
_entity_poly.pdbx_strand_id
1 'polypeptide(L)'
;MPDLQKLKVILLERHQEPVHIFLCKMGVAQYIKVDCEEESYNGFLQACSIPKDESLKNSDIQTRIKRKFEELDLKPDDVIDEVALLPGNTIKEILFNMEQKLTEIEKQPNPIIELLDLDSTLVKKTLQKLQEWKVSPKKLITKDKPPVRRQTSEELLSDVKHNLTDINNQLEETAKQVLELQSSEYSEERSIKEIPELGTIHSTLSALQGMTLEVDVLLEAENNMAHCDTIVYFEAWILKKQLPKVIEGIKEITNGKCVIEEEKPKPEDNVPNVIKHHPLLLEGFEG
;
A
#
# COMPACT_ATOMS: atom_id res chain seq x y z
N MET A 1 22.11 -28.06 -11.00
CA MET A 1 20.76 -28.36 -10.47
C MET A 1 20.71 -27.95 -9.01
N PRO A 2 19.64 -27.30 -8.53
CA PRO A 2 19.48 -27.01 -7.11
C PRO A 2 19.45 -28.32 -6.31
N ASP A 3 20.15 -28.35 -5.17
CA ASP A 3 20.17 -29.51 -4.26
C ASP A 3 18.85 -29.50 -3.45
N LEU A 4 17.83 -30.15 -4.02
CA LEU A 4 16.47 -30.24 -3.51
C LEU A 4 16.20 -31.59 -2.86
N GLN A 5 15.39 -31.56 -1.81
CA GLN A 5 14.88 -32.73 -1.11
C GLN A 5 13.35 -32.67 -1.11
N LYS A 6 12.70 -33.81 -1.35
CA LYS A 6 11.25 -33.93 -1.19
C LYS A 6 10.95 -34.13 0.29
N LEU A 7 10.07 -33.31 0.84
CA LEU A 7 9.55 -33.42 2.20
C LEU A 7 8.11 -33.90 2.13
N LYS A 8 7.79 -34.98 2.86
CA LYS A 8 6.42 -35.44 3.09
C LYS A 8 6.07 -35.20 4.54
N VAL A 9 4.92 -34.61 4.80
CA VAL A 9 4.53 -34.21 6.16
C VAL A 9 3.10 -34.66 6.45
N ILE A 10 2.92 -35.30 7.60
CA ILE A 10 1.61 -35.56 8.20
C ILE A 10 1.54 -34.79 9.51
N LEU A 11 0.48 -34.00 9.68
CA LEU A 11 0.23 -33.21 10.89
C LEU A 11 -1.26 -33.25 11.24
N LEU A 12 -1.59 -32.76 12.44
CA LEU A 12 -2.99 -32.57 12.83
C LEU A 12 -3.54 -31.31 12.18
N GLU A 13 -4.79 -31.34 11.72
CA GLU A 13 -5.48 -30.25 11.00
C GLU A 13 -5.31 -28.88 11.69
N ARG A 14 -5.44 -28.80 13.02
CA ARG A 14 -5.22 -27.57 13.79
C ARG A 14 -3.83 -26.93 13.66
N HIS A 15 -2.85 -27.65 13.13
CA HIS A 15 -1.48 -27.18 12.89
C HIS A 15 -1.21 -26.89 11.41
N GLN A 16 -2.15 -27.15 10.50
CA GLN A 16 -2.02 -26.94 9.06
C GLN A 16 -1.68 -25.48 8.75
N GLU A 17 -2.58 -24.55 9.07
CA GLU A 17 -2.41 -23.13 8.75
C GLU A 17 -1.14 -22.53 9.38
N PRO A 18 -0.82 -22.74 10.68
CA PRO A 18 0.42 -22.24 11.26
C PRO A 18 1.68 -22.75 10.56
N VAL A 19 1.73 -24.04 10.21
CA VAL A 19 2.87 -24.63 9.48
C VAL A 19 2.96 -24.05 8.07
N HIS A 20 1.83 -23.86 7.41
CA HIS A 20 1.78 -23.30 6.07
C HIS A 20 2.26 -21.84 6.05
N ILE A 21 1.74 -21.00 6.95
CA ILE A 21 2.17 -19.61 7.11
C ILE A 21 3.68 -19.54 7.38
N PHE A 22 4.21 -20.44 8.22
CA PHE A 22 5.65 -20.53 8.47
C PHE A 22 6.46 -20.85 7.21
N LEU A 23 6.06 -21.87 6.44
CA LEU A 23 6.74 -22.26 5.20
C LEU A 23 6.67 -21.16 4.14
N CYS A 24 5.54 -20.47 4.04
CA CYS A 24 5.35 -19.33 3.16
C CYS A 24 6.27 -18.17 3.54
N LYS A 25 6.31 -17.77 4.82
CA LYS A 25 7.22 -16.73 5.33
C LYS A 25 8.69 -17.04 5.09
N MET A 26 9.07 -18.31 5.11
CA MET A 26 10.43 -18.71 4.79
C MET A 26 10.71 -18.65 3.28
N GLY A 27 9.69 -18.80 2.42
CA GLY A 27 9.85 -18.84 0.97
C GLY A 27 10.72 -20.02 0.49
N VAL A 28 10.75 -21.12 1.23
CA VAL A 28 11.68 -22.26 1.00
C VAL A 28 11.00 -23.53 0.51
N ALA A 29 9.67 -23.52 0.39
CA ALA A 29 8.88 -24.69 0.05
C ALA A 29 8.10 -24.45 -1.25
N GLN A 30 8.12 -25.44 -2.14
CA GLN A 30 7.22 -25.50 -3.27
C GLN A 30 6.34 -26.74 -3.12
N TYR A 31 5.05 -26.52 -2.89
CA TYR A 31 4.08 -27.61 -2.71
C TYR A 31 3.94 -28.44 -3.98
N ILE A 32 3.83 -29.75 -3.79
CA ILE A 32 3.51 -30.73 -4.82
C ILE A 32 2.03 -31.05 -4.64
N LYS A 33 1.26 -30.94 -5.72
CA LYS A 33 -0.16 -31.29 -5.71
C LYS A 33 -0.31 -32.77 -5.35
N VAL A 34 -0.94 -33.05 -4.22
CA VAL A 34 -1.30 -34.42 -3.83
C VAL A 34 -2.50 -34.85 -4.67
N ASP A 35 -2.26 -35.66 -5.70
CA ASP A 35 -3.35 -36.26 -6.47
C ASP A 35 -3.98 -37.40 -5.67
N CYS A 36 -5.24 -37.22 -5.28
CA CYS A 36 -6.00 -38.22 -4.54
C CYS A 36 -6.61 -39.30 -5.46
N GLU A 37 -6.53 -39.12 -6.79
CA GLU A 37 -7.03 -40.08 -7.79
C GLU A 37 -5.94 -41.09 -8.23
N GLU A 38 -4.65 -40.78 -8.05
CA GLU A 38 -3.54 -41.70 -8.37
C GLU A 38 -3.31 -42.75 -7.27
N GLU A 39 -3.98 -43.91 -7.43
CA GLU A 39 -3.74 -45.32 -7.01
C GLU A 39 -2.99 -45.70 -5.70
N SER A 40 -2.48 -44.78 -4.88
CA SER A 40 -1.61 -45.11 -3.73
C SER A 40 -2.19 -44.77 -2.35
N TYR A 41 -3.22 -43.91 -2.30
CA TYR A 41 -3.95 -43.61 -1.08
C TYR A 41 -5.25 -44.39 -1.09
N ASN A 42 -5.29 -45.52 -0.38
CA ASN A 42 -6.49 -46.32 -0.18
C ASN A 42 -7.64 -45.47 0.38
N GLY A 43 -8.44 -44.80 -0.45
CA GLY A 43 -9.78 -44.25 -0.18
C GLY A 43 -10.00 -43.30 1.01
N PHE A 44 -9.00 -42.98 1.82
CA PHE A 44 -9.17 -42.21 3.07
C PHE A 44 -8.80 -40.73 2.95
N LEU A 45 -7.86 -40.37 2.07
CA LEU A 45 -7.48 -38.97 1.86
C LEU A 45 -8.44 -38.30 0.87
N GLN A 46 -8.86 -37.09 1.20
CA GLN A 46 -9.66 -36.20 0.35
C GLN A 46 -8.86 -34.93 0.08
N ALA A 47 -8.96 -34.37 -1.13
CA ALA A 47 -8.32 -33.11 -1.44
C ALA A 47 -8.91 -31.99 -0.56
N CYS A 48 -8.03 -31.15 0.01
CA CYS A 48 -8.46 -29.96 0.74
C CYS A 48 -9.15 -28.99 -0.23
N SER A 49 -10.39 -28.62 0.05
CA SER A 49 -11.10 -27.61 -0.74
C SER A 49 -10.67 -26.21 -0.32
N ILE A 50 -10.41 -25.31 -1.28
CA ILE A 50 -10.15 -23.90 -1.00
C ILE A 50 -11.29 -23.32 -0.13
N PRO A 51 -10.97 -22.73 1.03
CA PRO A 51 -11.95 -22.02 1.84
C PRO A 51 -12.57 -20.85 1.05
N LYS A 52 -13.84 -21.02 0.64
CA LYS A 52 -14.54 -20.07 -0.25
C LYS A 52 -14.72 -18.70 0.39
N ASP A 53 -14.95 -18.66 1.70
CA ASP A 53 -15.21 -17.42 2.42
C ASP A 53 -13.95 -16.55 2.51
N GLU A 54 -12.80 -17.17 2.79
CA GLU A 54 -11.48 -16.51 2.84
C GLU A 54 -11.06 -16.01 1.45
N SER A 55 -11.27 -16.80 0.41
CA SER A 55 -10.99 -16.40 -0.99
C SER A 55 -11.84 -15.20 -1.41
N LEU A 56 -13.16 -15.24 -1.14
CA LEU A 56 -14.05 -14.11 -1.43
C LEU A 56 -13.67 -12.86 -0.65
N LYS A 57 -13.29 -13.02 0.63
CA LYS A 57 -12.86 -11.90 1.46
C LYS A 57 -11.54 -11.28 0.97
N ASN A 58 -10.58 -12.09 0.55
CA ASN A 58 -9.32 -11.58 -0.03
C ASN A 58 -9.59 -10.79 -1.32
N SER A 59 -10.49 -11.29 -2.17
CA SER A 59 -10.90 -10.62 -3.41
C SER A 59 -11.62 -9.28 -3.15
N ASP A 60 -12.47 -9.20 -2.11
CA ASP A 60 -13.09 -7.93 -1.70
C ASP A 60 -12.04 -6.91 -1.26
N ILE A 61 -11.08 -7.32 -0.43
CA ILE A 61 -9.97 -6.48 0.03
C ILE A 61 -9.14 -5.98 -1.16
N GLN A 62 -8.78 -6.84 -2.10
CA GLN A 62 -8.07 -6.45 -3.34
C GLN A 62 -8.84 -5.40 -4.13
N THR A 63 -10.14 -5.60 -4.30
CA THR A 63 -11.01 -4.67 -5.04
C THR A 63 -11.07 -3.30 -4.37
N ARG A 64 -11.15 -3.26 -3.04
CA ARG A 64 -11.17 -2.02 -2.26
C ARG A 64 -9.83 -1.31 -2.25
N ILE A 65 -8.71 -2.03 -2.15
CA ILE A 65 -7.36 -1.47 -2.29
C ILE A 65 -7.21 -0.81 -3.66
N LYS A 66 -7.60 -1.51 -4.73
CA LYS A 66 -7.54 -0.96 -6.10
C LYS A 66 -8.36 0.32 -6.22
N ARG A 67 -9.60 0.32 -5.71
CA ARG A 67 -10.45 1.51 -5.67
C ARG A 67 -9.77 2.66 -4.93
N LYS A 68 -9.06 2.40 -3.83
CA LYS A 68 -8.35 3.43 -3.08
C LYS A 68 -7.15 4.01 -3.82
N PHE A 69 -6.39 3.19 -4.54
CA PHE A 69 -5.38 3.70 -5.44
C PHE A 69 -5.98 4.64 -6.50
N GLU A 70 -7.10 4.26 -7.12
CA GLU A 70 -7.81 5.08 -8.11
C GLU A 70 -8.39 6.38 -7.50
N GLU A 71 -9.00 6.32 -6.31
CA GLU A 71 -9.57 7.48 -5.60
C GLU A 71 -8.51 8.53 -5.22
N LEU A 72 -7.28 8.10 -4.96
CA LEU A 72 -6.16 8.95 -4.56
C LEU A 72 -5.22 9.31 -5.71
N ASP A 73 -5.56 8.92 -6.95
CA ASP A 73 -4.70 9.05 -8.13
C ASP A 73 -3.27 8.52 -7.90
N LEU A 74 -3.19 7.43 -7.12
CA LEU A 74 -1.95 6.75 -6.78
C LEU A 74 -1.73 5.57 -7.72
N LYS A 75 -0.47 5.33 -8.08
CA LYS A 75 -0.09 4.11 -8.80
C LYS A 75 0.30 3.01 -7.82
N PRO A 76 -0.23 1.79 -7.97
CA PRO A 76 0.29 0.65 -7.23
C PRO A 76 1.75 0.41 -7.61
N ASP A 77 2.55 -0.09 -6.67
CA ASP A 77 3.93 -0.43 -6.95
C ASP A 77 4.01 -1.69 -7.82
N ASP A 78 4.77 -1.60 -8.92
CA ASP A 78 5.05 -2.75 -9.80
C ASP A 78 6.00 -3.77 -9.15
N VAL A 79 6.65 -3.40 -8.04
CA VAL A 79 7.51 -4.28 -7.25
C VAL A 79 7.08 -4.18 -5.81
N ILE A 80 6.43 -5.23 -5.33
CA ILE A 80 6.11 -5.38 -3.93
C ILE A 80 7.33 -6.04 -3.30
N ASP A 81 8.19 -5.25 -2.67
CA ASP A 81 9.31 -5.76 -1.86
C ASP A 81 8.78 -6.68 -0.74
N GLU A 82 9.67 -7.52 -0.19
CA GLU A 82 9.45 -8.50 0.87
C GLU A 82 8.34 -8.08 1.88
N VAL A 83 7.13 -8.58 1.67
CA VAL A 83 5.98 -8.28 2.53
C VAL A 83 6.04 -9.20 3.73
N ALA A 84 6.11 -8.63 4.93
CA ALA A 84 5.89 -9.40 6.13
C ALA A 84 4.38 -9.52 6.37
N LEU A 85 3.82 -10.74 6.22
CA LEU A 85 2.46 -11.03 6.69
C LEU A 85 2.23 -10.48 8.10
N LEU A 86 1.07 -9.85 8.30
CA LEU A 86 0.64 -9.38 9.61
C LEU A 86 0.61 -10.54 10.62
N PRO A 87 0.79 -10.24 11.93
CA PRO A 87 0.70 -11.26 12.96
C PRO A 87 -0.65 -11.98 12.89
N GLY A 88 -0.60 -13.30 12.88
CA GLY A 88 -1.76 -14.17 12.73
C GLY A 88 -1.27 -15.60 12.57
N ASN A 89 -1.97 -16.53 13.22
CA ASN A 89 -1.69 -17.96 13.12
C ASN A 89 -2.64 -18.63 12.11
N THR A 90 -3.61 -17.88 11.58
CA THR A 90 -4.59 -18.33 10.61
C THR A 90 -4.77 -17.31 9.48
N ILE A 91 -5.20 -17.77 8.30
CA ILE A 91 -5.55 -16.94 7.15
C ILE A 91 -6.66 -15.96 7.54
N LYS A 92 -7.64 -16.43 8.33
CA LYS A 92 -8.76 -15.63 8.82
C LYS A 92 -8.32 -14.44 9.69
N GLU A 93 -7.35 -14.65 10.58
CA GLU A 93 -6.75 -13.58 11.40
C GLU A 93 -5.98 -12.57 10.55
N ILE A 94 -5.20 -13.05 9.57
CA ILE A 94 -4.48 -12.19 8.63
C ILE A 94 -5.46 -11.31 7.86
N LEU A 95 -6.50 -11.91 7.25
CA LEU A 95 -7.55 -11.19 6.53
C LEU A 95 -8.31 -10.21 7.43
N PHE A 96 -8.52 -10.54 8.70
CA PHE A 96 -9.13 -9.62 9.66
C PHE A 96 -8.25 -8.40 9.94
N ASN A 97 -6.95 -8.60 10.11
CA ASN A 97 -6.01 -7.50 10.34
C ASN A 97 -5.84 -6.61 9.10
N MET A 98 -5.84 -7.21 7.90
CA MET A 98 -5.84 -6.46 6.64
C MET A 98 -7.10 -5.61 6.49
N GLU A 99 -8.27 -6.21 6.75
CA GLU A 99 -9.57 -5.52 6.74
C GLU A 99 -9.59 -4.32 7.70
N GLN A 100 -9.06 -4.49 8.92
CA GLN A 100 -9.00 -3.41 9.91
C GLN A 100 -8.13 -2.24 9.43
N LYS A 101 -6.93 -2.53 8.90
CA LYS A 101 -6.03 -1.50 8.36
C LYS A 101 -6.64 -0.79 7.15
N LEU A 102 -7.27 -1.53 6.24
CA LEU A 102 -7.92 -0.94 5.08
C LEU A 102 -9.09 -0.03 5.49
N THR A 103 -9.90 -0.48 6.45
CA THR A 103 -11.00 0.31 7.01
C THR A 103 -10.50 1.59 7.71
N GLU A 104 -9.33 1.53 8.35
CA GLU A 104 -8.70 2.71 8.95
C GLU A 104 -8.34 3.76 7.89
N ILE A 105 -7.71 3.33 6.79
CA ILE A 105 -7.39 4.18 5.63
C ILE A 105 -8.67 4.75 5.00
N GLU A 106 -9.71 3.93 4.84
CA GLU A 106 -10.99 4.34 4.28
C GLU A 106 -11.71 5.41 5.11
N LYS A 107 -11.44 5.47 6.41
CA LYS A 107 -11.99 6.48 7.33
C LYS A 107 -11.17 7.75 7.38
N GLN A 108 -9.91 7.72 6.94
CA GLN A 108 -9.08 8.92 6.89
C GLN A 108 -9.67 9.90 5.86
N PRO A 109 -9.73 11.20 6.19
CA PRO A 109 -10.17 12.20 5.23
C PRO A 109 -9.24 12.18 4.02
N ASN A 110 -9.78 12.43 2.83
CA ASN A 110 -8.96 12.42 1.62
C ASN A 110 -7.99 13.62 1.69
N PRO A 111 -6.68 13.40 1.84
CA PRO A 111 -5.71 14.49 2.02
C PRO A 111 -5.68 15.42 0.79
N ILE A 112 -6.04 14.92 -0.40
CA ILE A 112 -6.14 15.73 -1.62
C ILE A 112 -7.31 16.72 -1.53
N ILE A 113 -8.44 16.32 -0.93
CA ILE A 113 -9.60 17.21 -0.74
C ILE A 113 -9.25 18.29 0.28
N GLU A 114 -8.56 17.94 1.37
CA GLU A 114 -8.16 18.91 2.39
C GLU A 114 -7.18 19.97 1.85
N LEU A 115 -6.23 19.56 1.00
CA LEU A 115 -5.32 20.47 0.27
C LEU A 115 -6.09 21.42 -0.66
N LEU A 116 -7.01 20.90 -1.47
CA LEU A 116 -7.81 21.72 -2.39
C LEU A 116 -8.72 22.72 -1.65
N ASP A 117 -9.25 22.35 -0.48
CA ASP A 117 -10.03 23.26 0.36
C ASP A 117 -9.17 24.36 1.00
N LEU A 118 -7.92 24.03 1.36
CA LEU A 118 -6.95 25.01 1.85
C LEU A 118 -6.60 26.03 0.75
N ASP A 119 -6.32 25.56 -0.46
CA ASP A 119 -6.01 26.39 -1.62
C ASP A 119 -7.20 27.28 -2.00
N SER A 120 -8.42 26.73 -2.03
CA SER A 120 -9.65 27.49 -2.25
C SER A 120 -9.84 28.60 -1.21
N THR A 121 -9.50 28.32 0.05
CA THR A 121 -9.57 29.30 1.14
C THR A 121 -8.51 30.39 0.99
N LEU A 122 -7.28 30.03 0.59
CA LEU A 122 -6.22 30.99 0.30
C LEU A 122 -6.58 31.88 -0.88
N VAL A 123 -7.04 31.31 -1.99
CA VAL A 123 -7.51 32.05 -3.16
C VAL A 123 -8.64 33.01 -2.80
N LYS A 124 -9.63 32.57 -2.00
CA LYS A 124 -10.72 33.44 -1.53
C LYS A 124 -10.21 34.59 -0.66
N LYS A 125 -9.29 34.33 0.28
CA LYS A 125 -8.68 35.37 1.13
C LYS A 125 -7.91 36.39 0.28
N THR A 126 -7.15 35.91 -0.70
CA THR A 126 -6.40 36.77 -1.63
C THR A 126 -7.36 37.62 -2.48
N LEU A 127 -8.43 37.03 -3.00
CA LEU A 127 -9.46 37.73 -3.79
C LEU A 127 -10.21 38.77 -2.93
N GLN A 128 -10.51 38.46 -1.67
CA GLN A 128 -11.15 39.37 -0.74
C GLN A 128 -10.26 40.58 -0.44
N LYS A 129 -8.97 40.37 -0.17
CA LYS A 129 -7.99 41.47 -0.01
C LYS A 129 -7.89 42.32 -1.29
N LEU A 130 -7.86 41.69 -2.47
CA LEU A 130 -7.88 42.40 -3.75
C LEU A 130 -9.17 43.22 -3.96
N GLN A 131 -10.32 42.75 -3.46
CA GLN A 131 -11.57 43.51 -3.50
C GLN A 131 -11.62 44.65 -2.47
N GLU A 132 -11.06 44.47 -1.28
CA GLU A 132 -10.84 45.55 -0.32
C GLU A 132 -9.93 46.63 -0.93
N TRP A 133 -8.97 46.20 -1.76
CA TRP A 133 -8.10 47.05 -2.56
C TRP A 133 -8.69 47.51 -3.89
N LYS A 134 -9.95 47.22 -4.23
CA LYS A 134 -10.64 47.99 -5.28
C LYS A 134 -10.76 49.42 -4.77
N VAL A 135 -9.70 50.18 -4.99
CA VAL A 135 -9.62 51.63 -4.90
C VAL A 135 -10.77 52.13 -5.75
N SER A 136 -11.87 52.45 -5.07
CA SER A 136 -13.00 53.06 -5.72
C SER A 136 -12.48 54.41 -6.20
N PRO A 137 -12.55 54.75 -7.51
CA PRO A 137 -12.24 56.11 -7.96
C PRO A 137 -13.08 57.15 -7.22
N LYS A 138 -14.24 56.71 -6.69
CA LYS A 138 -15.16 57.48 -5.85
C LYS A 138 -14.66 57.77 -4.42
N LYS A 139 -13.63 57.07 -3.91
CA LYS A 139 -12.93 57.40 -2.65
C LYS A 139 -11.75 58.35 -2.85
N LEU A 140 -11.21 58.43 -4.08
CA LEU A 140 -10.18 59.41 -4.47
C LEU A 140 -10.77 60.78 -4.86
N ILE A 141 -12.07 60.84 -5.13
CA ILE A 141 -12.80 62.11 -5.21
C ILE A 141 -13.34 62.38 -3.81
N THR A 142 -12.55 63.07 -2.98
CA THR A 142 -13.10 63.74 -1.81
C THR A 142 -14.28 64.60 -2.27
N LYS A 143 -15.47 64.32 -1.73
CA LYS A 143 -16.65 65.19 -1.87
C LYS A 143 -16.49 66.46 -1.03
N ASP A 144 -15.30 67.03 -0.98
CA ASP A 144 -15.06 68.28 -0.30
C ASP A 144 -15.15 69.40 -1.33
N LYS A 145 -16.27 70.12 -1.27
CA LYS A 145 -16.33 71.50 -1.74
C LYS A 145 -15.09 72.20 -1.14
N PRO A 146 -14.17 72.75 -1.97
CA PRO A 146 -12.95 73.30 -1.42
C PRO A 146 -13.33 74.49 -0.53
N PRO A 147 -12.91 74.52 0.75
CA PRO A 147 -12.90 75.77 1.47
C PRO A 147 -11.92 76.67 0.71
N VAL A 148 -12.40 77.86 0.37
CA VAL A 148 -11.62 78.93 -0.25
C VAL A 148 -10.43 79.25 0.65
N ARG A 149 -9.30 78.60 0.43
CA ARG A 149 -8.00 78.97 0.98
C ARG A 149 -6.95 78.63 -0.05
N ARG A 150 -6.18 79.65 -0.44
CA ARG A 150 -5.10 79.58 -1.44
C ARG A 150 -4.02 78.61 -0.97
N GLN A 151 -4.20 77.31 -1.23
CA GLN A 151 -3.08 76.38 -1.29
C GLN A 151 -2.30 76.73 -2.56
N THR A 152 -0.99 76.88 -2.41
CA THR A 152 -0.12 77.14 -3.55
C THR A 152 -0.05 75.87 -4.40
N SER A 153 0.13 76.02 -5.71
CA SER A 153 0.23 74.88 -6.63
C SER A 153 1.33 73.89 -6.23
N GLU A 154 2.33 74.35 -5.48
CA GLU A 154 3.44 73.55 -4.95
C GLU A 154 3.03 72.64 -3.79
N GLU A 155 2.14 73.08 -2.89
CA GLU A 155 1.62 72.23 -1.79
C GLU A 155 0.75 71.09 -2.32
N LEU A 156 -0.13 71.40 -3.28
CA LEU A 156 -0.95 70.38 -3.96
C LEU A 156 -0.10 69.37 -4.74
N LEU A 157 0.97 69.83 -5.40
CA LEU A 157 1.91 68.94 -6.08
C LEU A 157 2.69 68.07 -5.10
N SER A 158 3.07 68.62 -3.94
CA SER A 158 3.76 67.88 -2.89
C SER A 158 2.87 66.78 -2.30
N ASP A 159 1.60 67.07 -2.00
CA ASP A 159 0.65 66.07 -1.49
C ASP A 159 0.36 64.97 -2.52
N VAL A 160 0.20 65.34 -3.79
CA VAL A 160 0.00 64.35 -4.88
C VAL A 160 1.24 63.48 -5.05
N LYS A 161 2.44 64.06 -4.97
CA LYS A 161 3.70 63.33 -5.09
C LYS A 161 3.92 62.39 -3.90
N HIS A 162 3.57 62.82 -2.69
CA HIS A 162 3.65 61.97 -1.50
C HIS A 162 2.69 60.78 -1.60
N ASN A 163 1.43 61.04 -1.97
CA ASN A 163 0.44 59.98 -2.18
C ASN A 163 0.83 58.99 -3.28
N LEU A 164 1.43 59.46 -4.39
CA LEU A 164 1.96 58.57 -5.44
C LEU A 164 3.12 57.70 -4.95
N THR A 165 3.96 58.25 -4.07
CA THR A 165 5.10 57.52 -3.50
C THR A 165 4.62 56.43 -2.55
N ASP A 166 3.63 56.73 -1.71
CA ASP A 166 3.01 55.76 -0.80
C ASP A 166 2.31 54.63 -1.57
N ILE A 167 1.58 54.97 -2.64
CA ILE A 167 0.97 53.97 -3.52
C ILE A 167 2.04 53.09 -4.18
N ASN A 168 3.15 53.68 -4.65
CA ASN A 168 4.21 52.92 -5.30
C ASN A 168 4.91 51.95 -4.34
N ASN A 169 5.19 52.39 -3.11
CA ASN A 169 5.81 51.54 -2.08
C ASN A 169 4.88 50.39 -1.67
N GLN A 170 3.57 50.65 -1.52
CA GLN A 170 2.59 49.59 -1.24
C GLN A 170 2.48 48.58 -2.39
N LEU A 171 2.57 49.04 -3.64
CA LEU A 171 2.54 48.16 -4.82
C LEU A 171 3.79 47.25 -4.87
N GLU A 172 4.95 47.79 -4.53
CA GLU A 172 6.22 47.07 -4.53
C GLU A 172 6.29 46.02 -3.41
N GLU A 173 5.82 46.37 -2.21
CA GLU A 173 5.72 45.42 -1.09
C GLU A 173 4.70 44.30 -1.38
N THR A 174 3.61 44.64 -2.08
CA THR A 174 2.62 43.65 -2.54
C THR A 174 3.18 42.74 -3.63
N ALA A 175 3.90 43.28 -4.61
CA ALA A 175 4.54 42.48 -5.65
C ALA A 175 5.54 41.49 -5.04
N LYS A 176 6.25 41.91 -3.98
CA LYS A 176 7.15 41.05 -3.23
C LYS A 176 6.40 39.94 -2.48
N GLN A 177 5.28 40.23 -1.82
CA GLN A 177 4.45 39.22 -1.16
C GLN A 177 3.83 38.22 -2.15
N VAL A 178 3.40 38.70 -3.33
CA VAL A 178 2.88 37.82 -4.40
C VAL A 178 3.99 36.94 -4.97
N LEU A 179 5.20 37.46 -5.16
CA LEU A 179 6.35 36.68 -5.59
C LEU A 179 6.79 35.67 -4.53
N GLU A 180 6.74 36.03 -3.24
CA GLU A 180 7.01 35.11 -2.13
C GLU A 180 5.97 33.96 -2.11
N LEU A 181 4.68 34.26 -2.28
CA LEU A 181 3.61 33.25 -2.38
C LEU A 181 3.74 32.37 -3.63
N GLN A 182 4.10 32.93 -4.78
CA GLN A 182 4.38 32.15 -5.99
C GLN A 182 5.63 31.28 -5.81
N SER A 183 6.64 31.76 -5.09
CA SER A 183 7.85 30.97 -4.82
C SER A 183 7.62 29.81 -3.86
N SER A 184 6.66 29.93 -2.92
CA SER A 184 6.20 28.78 -2.13
C SER A 184 5.42 27.77 -2.98
N GLU A 185 4.57 28.25 -3.90
CA GLU A 185 3.78 27.43 -4.84
C GLU A 185 4.68 26.64 -5.82
N TYR A 186 5.75 27.27 -6.34
CA TYR A 186 6.77 26.60 -7.18
C TYR A 186 7.70 25.65 -6.39
N SER A 187 7.71 25.72 -5.06
CA SER A 187 8.43 24.75 -4.23
C SER A 187 7.59 23.51 -3.91
N GLU A 188 6.26 23.63 -3.98
CA GLU A 188 5.27 22.57 -3.66
C GLU A 188 4.82 21.75 -4.89
N GLU A 189 5.19 22.13 -6.11
CA GLU A 189 5.02 21.30 -7.33
C GLU A 189 5.87 20.00 -7.34
N ARG A 190 6.49 19.65 -6.20
CA ARG A 190 7.33 18.45 -6.07
C ARG A 190 6.53 17.27 -5.55
N SER A 191 6.11 16.43 -6.50
CA SER A 191 5.91 14.98 -6.35
C SER A 191 4.93 14.53 -5.24
N ILE A 192 4.08 13.57 -5.57
CA ILE A 192 3.25 12.75 -4.67
C ILE A 192 4.04 12.20 -3.42
N LYS A 193 5.38 12.24 -3.46
CA LYS A 193 6.30 11.97 -2.34
C LYS A 193 6.38 13.03 -1.23
N GLU A 194 5.92 14.26 -1.41
CA GLU A 194 6.11 15.34 -0.41
C GLU A 194 4.91 15.58 0.51
N ILE A 195 3.77 14.90 0.31
CA ILE A 195 2.68 14.85 1.31
C ILE A 195 2.93 13.62 2.21
N PRO A 196 3.42 13.77 3.45
CA PRO A 196 3.84 12.63 4.27
C PRO A 196 2.68 11.66 4.56
N GLU A 197 1.46 12.18 4.66
CA GLU A 197 0.23 11.43 4.87
C GLU A 197 -0.10 10.55 3.66
N LEU A 198 0.01 11.09 2.45
CA LEU A 198 -0.23 10.36 1.20
C LEU A 198 0.83 9.28 0.97
N GLY A 199 2.10 9.56 1.29
CA GLY A 199 3.19 8.58 1.24
C GLY A 199 2.99 7.42 2.22
N THR A 200 2.43 7.70 3.41
CA THR A 200 2.09 6.67 4.40
C THR A 200 0.92 5.81 3.95
N ILE A 201 -0.13 6.43 3.39
CA ILE A 201 -1.29 5.73 2.82
C ILE A 201 -0.85 4.84 1.66
N HIS A 202 -0.06 5.38 0.72
CA HIS A 202 0.50 4.64 -0.41
C HIS A 202 1.29 3.41 0.06
N SER A 203 2.26 3.60 0.94
CA SER A 203 3.09 2.50 1.48
C SER A 203 2.23 1.43 2.16
N THR A 204 1.19 1.84 2.88
CA THR A 204 0.29 0.89 3.57
C THR A 204 -0.60 0.15 2.58
N LEU A 205 -1.13 0.82 1.56
CA LEU A 205 -1.93 0.19 0.49
C LEU A 205 -1.08 -0.80 -0.32
N SER A 206 0.16 -0.45 -0.67
CA SER A 206 1.10 -1.34 -1.36
C SER A 206 1.42 -2.57 -0.50
N ALA A 207 1.68 -2.38 0.80
CA ALA A 207 1.92 -3.49 1.72
C ALA A 207 0.69 -4.41 1.84
N LEU A 208 -0.52 -3.84 1.96
CA LEU A 208 -1.76 -4.63 2.00
C LEU A 208 -1.98 -5.39 0.69
N GLN A 209 -1.71 -4.76 -0.46
CA GLN A 209 -1.77 -5.41 -1.77
C GLN A 209 -0.83 -6.62 -1.82
N GLY A 210 0.41 -6.47 -1.34
CA GLY A 210 1.35 -7.58 -1.23
C GLY A 210 0.83 -8.73 -0.38
N MET A 211 0.25 -8.41 0.77
CA MET A 211 -0.33 -9.42 1.65
C MET A 211 -1.49 -10.17 0.99
N THR A 212 -2.30 -9.50 0.15
CA THR A 212 -3.38 -10.20 -0.56
C THR A 212 -2.84 -11.25 -1.52
N LEU A 213 -1.69 -10.99 -2.16
CA LEU A 213 -1.05 -11.96 -3.05
C LEU A 213 -0.47 -13.14 -2.26
N GLU A 214 0.12 -12.88 -1.10
CA GLU A 214 0.59 -13.96 -0.20
C GLU A 214 -0.57 -14.83 0.31
N VAL A 215 -1.72 -14.23 0.61
CA VAL A 215 -2.94 -14.99 0.96
C VAL A 215 -3.43 -15.84 -0.21
N ASP A 216 -3.39 -15.34 -1.45
CA ASP A 216 -3.75 -16.15 -2.62
C ASP A 216 -2.83 -17.38 -2.76
N VAL A 217 -1.52 -17.21 -2.51
CA VAL A 217 -0.56 -18.33 -2.49
C VAL A 217 -0.87 -19.33 -1.38
N LEU A 218 -1.21 -18.85 -0.17
CA LEU A 218 -1.63 -19.72 0.93
C LEU A 218 -2.89 -20.51 0.57
N LEU A 219 -3.89 -19.87 -0.04
CA LEU A 219 -5.13 -20.56 -0.46
C LEU A 219 -4.86 -21.58 -1.59
N GLU A 220 -3.98 -21.25 -2.53
CA GLU A 220 -3.59 -22.18 -3.60
C GLU A 220 -2.84 -23.40 -3.05
N ALA A 221 -1.93 -23.20 -2.10
CA ALA A 221 -1.17 -24.30 -1.54
C ALA A 221 -2.01 -25.20 -0.62
N GLU A 222 -3.08 -24.71 0.02
CA GLU A 222 -4.07 -25.57 0.68
C GLU A 222 -4.75 -26.52 -0.31
N ASN A 223 -5.05 -26.05 -1.52
CA ASN A 223 -5.62 -26.89 -2.58
C ASN A 223 -4.68 -28.02 -3.07
N ASN A 224 -3.40 -27.93 -2.73
CA ASN A 224 -2.40 -28.97 -3.04
C ASN A 224 -2.27 -30.02 -1.92
N MET A 225 -2.95 -29.84 -0.79
CA MET A 225 -2.93 -30.76 0.36
C MET A 225 -4.07 -31.78 0.30
N ALA A 226 -3.93 -32.83 1.09
CA ALA A 226 -4.98 -33.81 1.31
C ALA A 226 -5.25 -34.00 2.81
N HIS A 227 -6.48 -34.30 3.19
CA HIS A 227 -6.89 -34.49 4.59
C HIS A 227 -7.66 -35.78 4.79
N CYS A 228 -7.66 -36.28 6.02
CA CYS A 228 -8.52 -37.36 6.50
C CYS A 228 -8.85 -37.10 7.97
N ASP A 229 -10.13 -37.04 8.32
CA ASP A 229 -10.60 -36.72 9.68
C ASP A 229 -9.90 -35.48 10.28
N THR A 230 -8.91 -35.70 11.15
CA THR A 230 -8.19 -34.66 11.91
C THR A 230 -6.72 -34.55 11.50
N ILE A 231 -6.30 -35.20 10.41
CA ILE A 231 -4.94 -35.19 9.89
C ILE A 231 -4.88 -34.60 8.48
N VAL A 232 -3.77 -33.94 8.19
CA VAL A 232 -3.47 -33.30 6.92
C VAL A 232 -2.11 -33.82 6.44
N TYR A 233 -2.06 -34.10 5.15
CA TYR A 233 -0.91 -34.57 4.42
C TYR A 233 -0.53 -33.58 3.32
N PHE A 234 0.76 -33.27 3.21
CA PHE A 234 1.28 -32.52 2.08
C PHE A 234 2.69 -32.97 1.70
N GLU A 235 3.04 -32.67 0.45
CA GLU A 235 4.37 -32.88 -0.10
C GLU A 235 4.95 -31.54 -0.59
N ALA A 236 6.26 -31.33 -0.41
CA ALA A 236 6.93 -30.12 -0.90
C ALA A 236 8.39 -30.36 -1.28
N TRP A 237 8.87 -29.62 -2.27
CA TRP A 237 10.29 -29.49 -2.58
C TRP A 237 10.94 -28.42 -1.72
N ILE A 238 12.08 -28.76 -1.10
CA ILE A 238 12.82 -27.87 -0.20
C ILE A 238 14.30 -27.90 -0.53
N LEU A 239 14.97 -26.74 -0.46
CA LEU A 239 16.42 -26.67 -0.57
C LEU A 239 17.06 -27.39 0.61
N LYS A 240 17.96 -28.34 0.34
CA LYS A 240 18.61 -29.15 1.36
C LYS A 240 19.31 -28.32 2.46
N LYS A 241 19.84 -27.15 2.10
CA LYS A 241 20.44 -26.20 3.05
C LYS A 241 19.46 -25.62 4.08
N GLN A 242 18.17 -25.54 3.74
CA GLN A 242 17.09 -25.02 4.61
C GLN A 242 16.34 -26.14 5.33
N LEU A 243 16.51 -27.39 4.89
CA LEU A 243 15.80 -28.56 5.42
C LEU A 243 15.89 -28.68 6.96
N PRO A 244 17.05 -28.52 7.62
CA PRO A 244 17.11 -28.61 9.08
C PRO A 244 16.22 -27.56 9.78
N LYS A 245 16.25 -26.32 9.29
CA LYS A 245 15.44 -25.22 9.83
C LYS A 245 13.95 -25.44 9.61
N VAL A 246 13.57 -25.95 8.44
CA VAL A 246 12.18 -26.29 8.15
C VAL A 246 11.66 -27.37 9.10
N ILE A 247 12.42 -28.46 9.24
CA ILE A 247 12.04 -29.58 10.10
C ILE A 247 11.91 -29.12 11.56
N GLU A 248 12.85 -28.32 12.05
CA GLU A 248 12.82 -27.76 13.40
C GLU A 248 11.59 -26.87 13.61
N GLY A 249 11.31 -25.95 12.69
CA GLY A 249 10.15 -25.06 12.80
C GLY A 249 8.81 -25.80 12.74
N ILE A 250 8.67 -26.80 11.86
CA ILE A 250 7.46 -27.65 11.82
C ILE A 250 7.28 -28.38 13.16
N LYS A 251 8.37 -28.94 13.72
CA LYS A 251 8.32 -29.62 15.02
C LYS A 251 7.97 -28.68 16.15
N GLU A 252 8.46 -27.45 16.14
CA GLU A 252 8.14 -26.44 17.16
C GLU A 252 6.64 -26.09 17.12
N ILE A 253 6.12 -25.74 15.94
CA ILE A 253 4.71 -25.37 15.74
C ILE A 253 3.76 -26.52 16.15
N THR A 254 4.14 -27.76 15.82
CA THR A 254 3.33 -28.95 16.10
C THR A 254 3.57 -29.51 17.51
N ASN A 255 4.47 -28.93 18.30
CA ASN A 255 4.96 -29.50 19.57
C ASN A 255 5.39 -30.97 19.41
N GLY A 256 6.06 -31.29 18.31
CA GLY A 256 6.52 -32.63 17.93
C GLY A 256 5.42 -33.58 17.43
N LYS A 257 4.16 -33.12 17.32
CA LYS A 257 3.02 -33.94 16.86
C LYS A 257 2.90 -33.94 15.33
N CYS A 258 3.96 -34.35 14.65
CA CYS A 258 4.02 -34.50 13.20
C CYS A 258 4.87 -35.70 12.81
N VAL A 259 4.60 -36.26 11.63
CA VAL A 259 5.47 -37.22 10.95
C VAL A 259 6.08 -36.51 9.75
N ILE A 260 7.40 -36.59 9.62
CA ILE A 260 8.15 -35.97 8.52
C ILE A 260 9.03 -37.05 7.91
N GLU A 261 8.93 -37.21 6.59
CA GLU A 261 9.77 -38.11 5.80
C GLU A 261 10.53 -37.32 4.73
N GLU A 262 11.82 -37.61 4.61
CA GLU A 262 12.72 -36.99 3.63
C GLU A 262 12.99 -37.99 2.49
N GLU A 263 12.69 -37.60 1.25
CA GLU A 263 12.88 -38.44 0.07
C GLU A 263 13.78 -37.74 -0.95
N LYS A 264 14.77 -38.48 -1.47
CA LYS A 264 15.67 -37.95 -2.51
C LYS A 264 14.90 -37.87 -3.84
N PRO A 265 15.18 -36.88 -4.69
CA PRO A 265 14.56 -36.81 -6.00
C PRO A 265 14.80 -38.10 -6.80
N LYS A 266 13.72 -38.68 -7.31
CA LYS A 266 13.74 -39.81 -8.24
C LYS A 266 13.84 -39.32 -9.68
N PRO A 267 14.32 -40.14 -10.63
CA PRO A 267 14.42 -39.76 -12.04
C PRO A 267 13.08 -39.39 -12.69
N GLU A 268 11.98 -39.92 -12.17
CA GLU A 268 10.62 -39.71 -12.65
C GLU A 268 9.96 -38.47 -12.02
N ASP A 269 10.60 -37.86 -11.01
CA ASP A 269 10.04 -36.73 -10.30
C ASP A 269 10.13 -35.44 -11.14
N ASN A 270 9.04 -34.67 -11.14
CA ASN A 270 9.04 -33.30 -11.66
C ASN A 270 9.71 -32.34 -10.67
N VAL A 271 11.04 -32.36 -10.66
CA VAL A 271 11.87 -31.52 -9.77
C VAL A 271 11.93 -30.08 -10.30
N PRO A 272 11.61 -29.06 -9.49
CA PRO A 272 11.69 -27.68 -9.92
C PRO A 272 13.15 -27.23 -10.10
N ASN A 273 13.41 -26.44 -11.14
CA ASN A 273 14.74 -25.89 -11.41
C ASN A 273 15.10 -24.70 -10.51
N VAL A 274 14.10 -24.06 -9.88
CA VAL A 274 14.22 -22.93 -8.96
C VAL A 274 13.07 -23.02 -7.95
N ILE A 275 13.35 -22.88 -6.64
CA ILE A 275 12.27 -22.60 -5.68
C ILE A 275 11.91 -21.13 -5.82
N LYS A 276 10.68 -20.86 -6.26
CA LYS A 276 10.18 -19.49 -6.38
C LYS A 276 10.03 -18.89 -4.97
N HIS A 277 10.85 -17.91 -4.63
CA HIS A 277 10.51 -16.96 -3.58
C HIS A 277 9.31 -16.14 -4.08
N HIS A 278 8.15 -16.33 -3.46
CA HIS A 278 6.96 -15.53 -3.79
C HIS A 278 6.90 -14.29 -2.88
N PRO A 279 6.44 -13.12 -3.36
CA PRO A 279 6.27 -12.71 -4.75
C PRO A 279 7.43 -11.80 -5.23
N LEU A 280 8.10 -12.18 -6.32
CA LEU A 280 8.69 -11.21 -7.24
C LEU A 280 7.86 -11.26 -8.53
N LEU A 281 7.32 -10.11 -8.91
CA LEU A 281 6.64 -9.88 -10.17
C LEU A 281 7.60 -10.15 -11.35
N LEU A 282 7.21 -11.11 -12.21
CA LEU A 282 7.68 -11.50 -13.56
C LEU A 282 9.00 -10.91 -14.12
N GLU A 283 9.91 -11.79 -14.55
CA GLU A 283 10.70 -11.56 -15.77
C GLU A 283 10.10 -12.42 -16.90
N GLY A 284 9.70 -11.76 -17.99
CA GLY A 284 9.32 -12.41 -19.23
C GLY A 284 10.55 -13.08 -19.87
N PHE A 285 10.38 -14.29 -20.38
CA PHE A 285 11.42 -14.97 -21.14
C PHE A 285 11.73 -14.17 -22.42
N GLU A 286 12.95 -13.61 -22.53
CA GLU A 286 13.55 -13.33 -23.83
C GLU A 286 13.88 -14.68 -24.51
N GLY A 287 13.55 -14.75 -25.81
CA GLY A 287 13.53 -15.98 -26.61
C GLY A 287 14.87 -16.51 -27.11
#